data_AF-A0A7W5WXM4-F1
#
_entry.id   AF-A0A7W5WXM4-F1
#
_cell.length_a   1.000
_cell.length_b   1.000
_cell.length_c   1.000
_cell.angle_alpha   90.00
_cell.angle_beta   90.00
_cell.angle_gamma   90.00
#
_symmetry.space_group_name_H-M   'P 1'
#
loop_
_entity.id
_entity.type
_entity.pdbx_description
1 polymer ?
#
loop_
_entity_poly.entity_id
_entity_poly.type
_entity_poly.pdbx_seq_one_letter_code
_entity_poly.pdbx_strand_id
1 'polypeptide(L)'
;MPIDLKARVLTTNIDLDEGTCSLGLLEAASEFFGLTLQQARAIIKEVATVTATWRATAKAAGARSGEITRMASAFERDDLKRALAL
;
A
#
# COMPACT_ATOMS: atom_id res chain seq x y z
N MET A 1 -7.12 -2.22 5.97
CA MET A 1 -8.52 -2.58 6.26
C MET A 1 -9.37 -2.33 5.03
N PRO A 2 -10.46 -3.09 4.82
CA PRO A 2 -11.47 -2.74 3.82
C PRO A 2 -11.98 -1.31 4.04
N ILE A 3 -12.20 -0.57 2.96
CA ILE A 3 -12.49 0.87 3.02
C ILE A 3 -13.81 1.22 3.71
N ASP A 4 -14.76 0.28 3.71
CA ASP A 4 -16.04 0.42 4.39
C ASP A 4 -15.92 0.31 5.91
N LEU A 5 -14.78 -0.15 6.42
CA LEU A 5 -14.55 -0.34 7.85
C LEU A 5 -13.75 0.80 8.50
N LYS A 6 -12.84 1.45 7.76
CA LYS A 6 -12.03 2.56 8.29
C LYS A 6 -11.52 3.47 7.18
N ALA A 7 -11.50 4.77 7.44
CA ALA A 7 -10.84 5.76 6.59
C ALA A 7 -9.34 5.45 6.40
N ARG A 8 -8.76 5.90 5.29
CA ARG A 8 -7.38 5.61 4.89
C ARG A 8 -6.35 6.51 5.58
N VAL A 9 -6.51 6.70 6.88
CA VAL A 9 -5.54 7.38 7.72
C VAL A 9 -4.84 6.32 8.56
N LEU A 10 -3.52 6.24 8.42
CA LEU A 10 -2.66 5.33 9.16
C LEU A 10 -2.62 5.74 10.63
N THR A 11 -2.41 4.78 11.52
CA THR A 11 -2.23 5.04 12.95
C THR A 11 -0.84 5.57 13.28
N THR A 12 0.09 5.46 12.34
CA THR A 12 1.43 6.01 12.39
C THR A 12 1.56 6.94 11.20
N ASN A 13 1.97 8.19 11.45
CA ASN A 13 2.13 9.17 10.39
C ASN A 13 3.24 8.74 9.42
N ILE A 14 3.09 9.12 8.15
CA ILE A 14 4.11 8.88 7.11
C ILE A 14 5.21 9.94 7.22
N ASP A 15 4.81 11.20 7.40
CA ASP A 15 5.71 12.26 7.83
C ASP A 15 5.45 12.60 9.31
N LEU A 16 5.86 13.78 9.75
CA LEU A 16 5.69 14.20 11.14
C LEU A 16 4.22 14.49 11.52
N ASP A 17 3.38 14.87 10.55
CA ASP A 17 2.07 15.48 10.80
C ASP A 17 0.91 14.76 10.07
N GLU A 18 1.19 14.05 8.98
CA GLU A 18 0.20 13.50 8.05
C GLU A 18 0.30 11.97 7.97
N GLY A 19 -0.84 11.31 8.20
CA GLY A 19 -1.00 9.85 8.16
C GLY A 19 -1.78 9.34 6.97
N THR A 20 -2.14 10.19 6.01
CA THR A 20 -2.91 9.80 4.83
C THR A 20 -2.13 8.80 3.98
N CYS A 21 -2.69 7.61 3.79
CA CYS A 21 -2.11 6.60 2.91
C CYS A 21 -2.12 7.10 1.45
N SER A 22 -1.01 7.68 1.01
CA SER A 22 -0.84 8.37 -0.27
C SER A 22 0.56 8.16 -0.83
N LEU A 23 0.67 7.84 -2.13
CA LEU A 23 1.96 7.74 -2.82
C LEU A 23 2.70 9.09 -2.86
N GLY A 24 1.96 10.19 -3.06
CA GLY A 24 2.58 11.52 -3.10
C GLY A 24 3.18 11.90 -1.75
N LEU A 25 2.56 11.48 -0.66
CA LEU A 25 3.10 11.70 0.69
C LEU A 25 4.36 10.85 0.94
N LEU A 26 4.37 9.59 0.49
CA LEU A 26 5.56 8.74 0.55
C LEU A 26 6.74 9.33 -0.26
N GLU A 27 6.47 9.84 -1.46
CA GLU A 27 7.47 10.52 -2.29
C GLU A 27 7.98 11.80 -1.62
N ALA A 28 7.09 12.63 -1.07
CA ALA A 28 7.45 13.87 -0.38
C ALA A 28 8.27 13.62 0.90
N ALA A 29 7.97 12.55 1.64
CA ALA A 29 8.70 12.16 2.85
C ALA A 29 10.06 11.51 2.57
N SER A 30 10.37 11.14 1.32
CA SER A 30 11.58 10.36 0.99
C SER A 30 12.89 11.01 1.45
N GLU A 31 13.02 12.32 1.30
CA GLU A 31 14.21 13.07 1.71
C GLU A 31 14.44 13.03 3.23
N PHE A 32 13.36 13.03 4.03
CA PHE A 32 13.45 12.90 5.48
C PHE A 32 14.09 11.56 5.90
N PHE A 33 13.90 10.51 5.10
CA PHE A 33 14.51 9.20 5.30
C PHE A 33 15.84 9.03 4.56
N GLY A 34 16.40 10.11 4.00
CA GLY A 34 17.69 10.08 3.28
C GLY A 34 17.62 9.32 1.95
N LEU A 35 16.44 9.18 1.36
CA LEU A 35 16.23 8.53 0.08
C LEU A 35 16.09 9.57 -1.03
N THR A 36 16.70 9.30 -2.18
CA THR A 36 16.34 10.01 -3.41
C THR A 36 14.94 9.58 -3.86
N LEU A 37 14.25 10.44 -4.61
CA LEU A 37 12.95 10.11 -5.21
C LEU A 37 13.00 8.82 -6.04
N GLN A 38 14.10 8.59 -6.76
CA GLN A 38 14.28 7.37 -7.56
C GLN A 38 14.34 6.11 -6.67
N GLN A 39 15.10 6.16 -5.56
CA GLN A 39 15.16 5.05 -4.59
C GLN A 39 13.79 4.81 -3.94
N ALA A 40 13.09 5.88 -3.56
CA ALA A 40 11.75 5.77 -2.99
C ALA A 40 10.77 5.11 -3.96
N ARG A 41 10.77 5.52 -5.24
CA ARG A 41 9.92 4.92 -6.27
C ARG A 41 10.25 3.44 -6.53
N ALA A 42 11.52 3.08 -6.52
CA ALA A 42 11.94 1.68 -6.64
C ALA A 42 11.34 0.83 -5.51
N ILE A 43 11.48 1.27 -4.26
CA ILE A 43 10.91 0.59 -3.09
C ILE A 43 9.38 0.52 -3.16
N ILE A 44 8.71 1.62 -3.51
CA ILE A 44 7.25 1.65 -3.68
C ILE A 44 6.81 0.61 -4.71
N LYS A 45 7.50 0.51 -5.85
CA LYS A 45 7.18 -0.46 -6.91
C LYS A 45 7.43 -1.90 -6.47
N GLU A 46 8.52 -2.16 -5.75
CA GLU A 46 8.83 -3.49 -5.21
C GLU A 46 7.73 -3.96 -4.25
N VAL A 47 7.37 -3.11 -3.28
CA VAL A 47 6.29 -3.39 -2.32
C VAL A 47 4.96 -3.61 -3.05
N ALA A 48 4.64 -2.78 -4.03
CA ALA A 48 3.43 -2.93 -4.85
C ALA A 48 3.41 -4.25 -5.62
N THR A 49 4.55 -4.63 -6.21
CA THR A 49 4.69 -5.87 -6.98
C THR A 49 4.45 -7.10 -6.10
N VAL A 50 5.06 -7.16 -4.92
CA VAL A 50 4.85 -8.27 -3.97
C VAL A 50 3.40 -8.25 -3.47
N THR A 51 2.88 -7.08 -3.11
CA THR A 51 1.51 -6.94 -2.57
C THR A 51 0.44 -7.29 -3.59
N ALA A 52 0.69 -7.12 -4.89
CA ALA A 52 -0.24 -7.54 -5.95
C ALA A 52 -0.55 -9.05 -5.91
N THR A 53 0.31 -9.86 -5.30
CA THR A 53 0.13 -11.32 -5.15
C THR A 53 -0.74 -11.72 -3.96
N TRP A 54 -1.26 -10.76 -3.17
CA TRP A 54 -1.90 -11.01 -1.87
C TRP A 54 -2.99 -12.08 -1.88
N ARG A 55 -3.78 -12.23 -2.96
CA ARG A 55 -4.81 -13.27 -3.06
C ARG A 55 -4.22 -14.68 -3.05
N ALA A 56 -3.15 -14.90 -3.80
CA ALA A 56 -2.46 -16.18 -3.85
C ALA A 56 -1.85 -16.50 -2.48
N THR A 57 -1.22 -15.50 -1.86
CA THR A 57 -0.66 -15.59 -0.51
C THR A 57 -1.73 -15.91 0.54
N ALA A 58 -2.88 -15.22 0.50
CA ALA A 58 -4.00 -15.48 1.41
C ALA A 58 -4.58 -16.89 1.24
N LYS A 59 -4.73 -17.35 -0.01
CA LYS A 59 -5.15 -18.71 -0.30
C LYS A 59 -4.15 -19.75 0.23
N ALA A 60 -2.85 -19.52 0.02
CA ALA A 60 -1.80 -20.39 0.52
C ALA A 60 -1.76 -20.43 2.06
N ALA A 61 -2.13 -19.33 2.72
CA ALA A 61 -2.29 -19.25 4.17
C ALA A 61 -3.60 -19.86 4.71
N GLY A 62 -4.45 -20.43 3.83
CA GLY A 62 -5.68 -21.12 4.23
C GLY A 62 -6.93 -20.23 4.31
N ALA A 63 -6.89 -19.00 3.83
CA ALA A 63 -8.05 -18.12 3.80
C ALA A 63 -9.13 -18.64 2.84
N ARG A 64 -10.40 -18.52 3.25
CA ARG A 64 -11.56 -18.92 2.44
C ARG A 64 -11.85 -17.85 1.38
N SER A 65 -12.46 -18.26 0.26
CA SER A 65 -12.79 -17.34 -0.83
C SER A 65 -13.61 -16.12 -0.40
N GLY A 66 -14.55 -16.29 0.55
CA GLY A 66 -15.33 -15.17 1.08
C GLY A 66 -14.50 -14.14 1.86
N GLU A 67 -13.52 -14.60 2.65
CA GLU A 67 -12.60 -13.74 3.40
C GLU A 67 -11.66 -12.98 2.47
N ILE A 68 -11.17 -13.66 1.42
CA ILE A 68 -10.36 -13.02 0.37
C ILE A 68 -11.19 -11.94 -0.33
N THR A 69 -12.40 -12.26 -0.82
CA THR A 69 -13.25 -11.27 -1.49
C THR A 69 -13.57 -10.06 -0.59
N ARG A 70 -13.81 -10.29 0.71
CA ARG A 70 -14.05 -9.21 1.69
C ARG A 70 -12.88 -8.24 1.81
N MET A 71 -11.64 -8.72 1.62
CA MET A 71 -10.41 -7.94 1.71
C MET A 71 -10.03 -7.22 0.41
N ALA A 72 -10.74 -7.45 -0.69
CA ALA A 72 -10.38 -6.90 -2.01
C ALA A 72 -10.13 -5.38 -1.98
N SER A 73 -11.04 -4.60 -1.38
CA SER A 73 -10.91 -3.14 -1.32
C SER A 73 -9.74 -2.64 -0.47
N ALA A 74 -9.14 -3.50 0.37
CA ALA A 74 -7.95 -3.14 1.14
C ALA A 74 -6.68 -3.15 0.28
N PHE A 75 -6.61 -4.05 -0.72
CA PHE A 75 -5.41 -4.29 -1.53
C PHE A 75 -5.56 -3.77 -2.98
N GLU A 76 -6.72 -3.93 -3.59
CA GLU A 76 -6.98 -3.64 -5.01
C GLU A 76 -7.53 -2.23 -5.20
N ARG A 77 -6.62 -1.26 -5.34
CA ARG A 77 -6.94 0.17 -5.36
C ARG A 77 -6.12 0.90 -6.42
N ASP A 78 -6.50 2.14 -6.72
CA ASP A 78 -5.77 2.94 -7.71
C ASP A 78 -4.33 3.26 -7.29
N ASP A 79 -4.05 3.36 -5.99
CA ASP A 79 -2.68 3.49 -5.49
C ASP A 79 -1.81 2.30 -5.90
N LEU A 80 -2.34 1.08 -5.86
CA LEU A 80 -1.62 -0.12 -6.30
C LEU A 80 -1.31 -0.03 -7.80
N LYS A 81 -2.27 0.40 -8.62
CA LYS A 81 -2.08 0.57 -10.08
C LYS A 81 -1.01 1.62 -10.38
N ARG A 82 -1.06 2.76 -9.68
CA ARG A 82 -0.07 3.84 -9.84
C ARG A 82 1.32 3.38 -9.42
N ALA A 83 1.43 2.69 -8.28
CA ALA A 83 2.72 2.19 -7.79
C ALA A 83 3.35 1.15 -8.72
N LEU A 84 2.55 0.27 -9.32
CA LEU A 84 3.03 -0.71 -10.31
C LEU A 84 3.51 -0.06 -11.62
N ALA A 85 3.08 1.18 -11.91
CA ALA A 85 3.41 1.91 -13.12
C ALA A 85 4.60 2.89 -12.98
N LEU A 86 5.17 3.03 -11.77
CA LEU A 86 6.41 3.79 -11.51
C LEU A 86 7.62 3.16 -12.21
#